data_AF-A0A8J7LF84-F1
#
_entry.id   AF-A0A8J7LF84-F1
#
_cell.length_a   1.000
_cell.length_b   1.000
_cell.length_c   1.000
_cell.angle_alpha   90.00
_cell.angle_beta   90.00
_cell.angle_gamma   90.00
#
_symmetry.space_group_name_H-M   'P 1'
#
loop_
_entity.id
_entity.type
_entity.pdbx_description
1 polymer ?
#
loop_
_entity_poly.entity_id
_entity_poly.type
_entity_poly.pdbx_seq_one_letter_code
_entity_poly.pdbx_strand_id
1 'polypeptide(L)'
;MGRVWTYWEFDHPLGSTVRVISTPLGLEIFAEDVFNIVAAELNNEKVVLINIHSQERYVVIEEQVVKIKTLNFTAINSLKTIVKADLINKFVHWVRTTIRPIFQRQYL
;
A
#
# COMPACT_ATOMS: atom_id res chain seq x y z
N MET A 1 14.20 1.47 19.47
CA MET A 1 14.31 1.10 18.05
C MET A 1 13.00 0.47 17.62
N GLY A 2 12.39 0.93 16.52
CA GLY A 2 11.12 0.40 16.04
C GLY A 2 11.26 -1.01 15.46
N ARG A 3 10.14 -1.75 15.35
CA ARG A 3 10.11 -3.05 14.68
C ARG A 3 10.49 -2.88 13.21
N VAL A 4 11.45 -3.68 12.75
CA VAL A 4 11.79 -3.81 11.33
C VAL A 4 10.85 -4.85 10.71
N TRP A 5 10.18 -4.49 9.63
CA TRP A 5 9.19 -5.32 8.96
C TRP A 5 9.77 -5.98 7.71
N THR A 6 9.39 -7.23 7.48
CA THR A 6 9.54 -7.88 6.17
C THR A 6 8.40 -7.43 5.26
N TYR A 7 8.71 -7.19 3.99
CA TYR A 7 7.72 -6.91 2.96
C TYR A 7 7.68 -8.04 1.92
N TRP A 8 6.58 -8.10 1.18
CA TRP A 8 6.37 -9.01 0.07
C TRP A 8 5.96 -8.23 -1.17
N GLU A 9 6.38 -8.70 -2.34
CA GLU A 9 6.09 -8.09 -3.63
C GLU A 9 5.01 -8.88 -4.38
N PHE A 10 4.11 -8.15 -5.04
CA PHE A 10 3.05 -8.70 -5.85
C PHE A 10 2.94 -7.94 -7.17
N ASP A 11 2.82 -8.68 -8.27
CA ASP A 11 2.62 -8.09 -9.59
C ASP A 11 1.16 -7.66 -9.76
N HIS A 12 0.96 -6.35 -9.92
CA HIS A 12 -0.34 -5.78 -10.26
C HIS A 12 -0.63 -6.00 -11.76
N PRO A 13 -1.87 -6.29 -12.17
CA PRO A 13 -2.25 -6.48 -13.58
C PRO A 13 -1.93 -5.31 -14.52
N LEU A 14 -1.64 -4.13 -13.98
CA LEU A 14 -1.19 -2.96 -14.75
C LEU A 14 0.33 -2.93 -15.01
N GLY A 15 1.06 -3.99 -14.64
CA GLY A 15 2.51 -4.10 -14.83
C GLY A 15 3.34 -3.38 -13.76
N SER A 16 2.74 -3.02 -12.62
CA SER A 16 3.43 -2.39 -11.49
C SER A 16 3.63 -3.37 -10.34
N THR A 17 4.71 -3.23 -9.59
CA THR A 17 4.94 -4.02 -8.37
C THR A 17 4.29 -3.34 -7.16
N VAL A 18 3.65 -4.13 -6.30
CA VAL A 18 3.04 -3.68 -5.05
C VAL A 18 3.70 -4.37 -3.87
N ARG A 19 4.31 -3.57 -3.00
CA ARG A 19 4.96 -4.02 -1.77
C ARG A 19 3.99 -3.94 -0.59
N VAL A 20 3.92 -5.01 0.18
CA VAL A 20 2.95 -5.19 1.26
C VAL A 20 3.67 -5.65 2.53
N ILE A 21 3.22 -5.17 3.67
CA ILE A 21 3.63 -5.60 5.00
C ILE A 21 2.42 -6.20 5.72
N SER A 22 2.64 -7.32 6.39
CA SER A 22 1.65 -7.93 7.29
C SER A 22 1.92 -7.49 8.72
N THR A 23 1.02 -6.68 9.29
CA THR A 23 1.07 -6.24 10.68
C THR A 23 -0.03 -6.93 11.51
N PRO A 24 0.07 -6.94 12.86
CA PRO A 24 -1.01 -7.44 13.72
C PRO A 24 -2.34 -6.73 13.52
N LEU A 25 -2.35 -5.52 12.96
CA LEU A 25 -3.57 -4.75 12.67
C LEU A 25 -4.11 -5.04 11.26
N GLY A 26 -3.36 -5.77 10.43
CA GLY A 26 -3.74 -6.15 9.08
C GLY A 26 -2.66 -5.83 8.05
N LEU A 27 -3.06 -5.85 6.78
CA LEU A 27 -2.17 -5.53 5.68
C LEU A 27 -2.00 -4.03 5.51
N GLU A 28 -0.75 -3.63 5.31
CA GLU A 28 -0.34 -2.29 4.96
C GLU A 28 0.42 -2.35 3.63
N ILE A 29 0.16 -1.39 2.74
CA ILE A 29 0.74 -1.33 1.41
C ILE A 29 1.66 -0.11 1.34
N PHE A 30 2.79 -0.20 0.65
CA PHE A 30 3.67 0.93 0.46
C PHE A 30 2.90 2.06 -0.23
N ALA A 31 2.99 3.27 0.33
CA ALA A 31 2.20 4.41 -0.13
C ALA A 31 2.56 4.78 -1.58
N GLU A 32 3.86 4.72 -1.91
CA GLU A 32 4.38 4.94 -3.26
C GLU A 32 3.69 4.04 -4.30
N ASP A 33 3.61 2.74 -4.02
CA ASP A 33 3.01 1.76 -4.95
C ASP A 33 1.51 1.99 -5.13
N VAL A 34 0.81 2.38 -4.05
CA VAL A 34 -0.59 2.79 -4.13
C VAL A 34 -0.73 3.99 -5.05
N PHE A 35 0.05 5.05 -4.84
CA PHE A 35 -0.07 6.28 -5.65
C PHE A 35 0.29 6.05 -7.12
N ASN A 36 1.30 5.25 -7.40
CA ASN A 36 1.67 4.90 -8.77
C ASN A 36 0.55 4.17 -9.52
N ILE A 37 -0.32 3.43 -8.80
CA ILE A 37 -1.42 2.69 -9.42
C ILE A 37 -2.71 3.50 -9.48
N VAL A 38 -3.13 4.09 -8.36
CA VAL A 38 -4.45 4.73 -8.27
C VAL A 38 -4.40 6.23 -8.53
N ALA A 39 -3.23 6.85 -8.41
CA ALA A 39 -3.03 8.30 -8.49
C ALA A 39 -1.99 8.70 -9.55
N ALA A 40 -1.70 7.82 -10.53
CA ALA A 40 -0.74 8.11 -11.61
C ALA A 40 -1.02 9.44 -12.33
N GLU A 41 -2.30 9.83 -12.46
CA GLU A 41 -2.73 11.08 -13.09
C GLU A 41 -2.61 12.33 -12.18
N LEU A 42 -2.38 12.18 -10.87
CA LEU A 42 -2.27 13.29 -9.92
C LEU A 42 -0.88 13.98 -9.93
N ASN A 43 -0.01 13.58 -10.84
CA ASN A 43 1.43 13.81 -10.82
C ASN A 43 1.94 15.21 -11.20
N ASN A 44 1.17 16.28 -11.03
CA ASN A 44 1.65 17.62 -11.39
C ASN A 44 1.58 18.74 -10.36
N GLU A 45 0.99 18.57 -9.16
CA GLU A 45 1.04 19.58 -8.07
C GLU A 45 0.17 19.21 -6.85
N LYS A 46 -0.78 18.28 -7.00
CA LYS A 46 -1.80 17.97 -5.98
C LYS A 46 -1.41 16.90 -4.95
N VAL A 47 -0.37 16.09 -5.21
CA VAL A 47 0.07 15.00 -4.32
C VAL A 47 0.65 15.54 -3.00
N VAL A 48 1.19 16.76 -3.00
CA VAL A 48 1.92 17.36 -1.86
C VAL A 48 1.02 17.66 -0.66
N LEU A 49 -0.31 17.75 -0.83
CA LEU A 49 -1.24 18.18 0.22
C LEU A 49 -2.17 17.10 0.76
N ILE A 50 -2.06 15.85 0.30
CA ILE A 50 -2.95 14.82 0.83
C ILE A 50 -2.45 14.38 2.20
N ASN A 51 -3.05 14.93 3.26
CA ASN A 51 -2.89 14.45 4.63
C ASN A 51 -3.57 13.08 4.79
N ILE A 52 -2.99 12.07 4.14
CA ILE A 52 -3.41 10.68 4.26
C ILE A 52 -2.81 10.18 5.57
N HIS A 53 -3.62 9.49 6.37
CA HIS A 53 -3.18 8.78 7.58
C HIS A 53 -2.24 7.62 7.23
N SER A 54 -1.06 7.96 6.72
CA SER A 54 0.04 7.05 6.46
C SER A 54 0.73 6.69 7.76
N GLN A 55 1.22 5.45 7.83
CA GLN A 55 2.05 5.00 8.93
C GLN A 55 3.51 4.95 8.47
N GLU A 56 4.42 5.29 9.37
CA GLU A 56 5.84 5.17 9.11
C GLU A 56 6.35 3.82 9.59
N ARG A 57 6.97 3.06 8.69
CA ARG A 57 7.51 1.72 8.96
C ARG A 57 8.97 1.67 8.59
N TYR A 58 9.73 0.84 9.29
CA TYR A 58 11.10 0.52 8.93
C TYR A 58 11.12 -0.86 8.25
N VAL A 59 11.74 -0.95 7.08
CA VAL A 59 11.88 -2.18 6.29
C VAL A 59 13.33 -2.35 5.85
N VAL A 60 13.77 -3.58 5.56
CA VAL A 60 15.09 -3.83 4.97
C VAL A 60 14.95 -3.89 3.46
N ILE A 61 15.60 -2.97 2.75
CA ILE A 61 15.70 -2.92 1.29
C ILE A 61 17.18 -2.88 0.95
N GLU A 62 17.67 -3.75 0.08
CA GLU A 62 19.09 -3.80 -0.34
C GLU A 62 20.07 -3.79 0.85
N GLU A 63 19.79 -4.63 1.86
CA GLU A 63 20.57 -4.74 3.11
C GLU A 63 20.57 -3.48 4.01
N GLN A 64 19.79 -2.46 3.68
CA GLN A 64 19.66 -1.22 4.45
C GLN A 64 18.30 -1.07 5.10
N VAL A 65 18.27 -0.57 6.33
CA VAL A 65 17.02 -0.23 7.03
C VAL A 65 16.51 1.11 6.52
N VAL A 66 15.43 1.08 5.75
CA VAL A 66 14.81 2.25 5.15
C VAL A 66 13.50 2.56 5.86
N LYS A 67 13.24 3.86 6.10
CA LYS A 67 11.97 4.36 6.60
C LYS A 67 11.04 4.62 5.43
N ILE A 68 9.88 3.99 5.42
CA ILE A 68 8.85 4.11 4.37
C ILE A 68 7.53 4.60 4.95
N LYS A 69 6.64 5.06 4.06
CA LYS A 69 5.23 5.30 4.38
C LYS A 69 4.39 4.14 3.88
N THR A 70 3.46 3.68 4.70
CA THR A 70 2.48 2.65 4.35
C THR A 70 1.05 3.13 4.55
N LEU A 71 0.13 2.53 3.82
CA LEU A 71 -1.31 2.78 3.87
C LEU A 71 -2.04 1.49 4.21
N ASN A 72 -2.93 1.56 5.20
CA ASN A 72 -3.91 0.50 5.43
C ASN A 72 -5.15 0.68 4.55
N PHE A 73 -6.06 -0.29 4.56
CA PHE A 73 -7.30 -0.23 3.76
C PHE A 73 -8.15 1.00 4.03
N THR A 74 -8.19 1.51 5.25
CA THR A 74 -8.95 2.72 5.59
C THR A 74 -8.35 3.93 4.91
N ALA A 75 -7.03 4.10 4.99
CA ALA A 75 -6.30 5.19 4.34
C ALA A 75 -6.38 5.12 2.81
N ILE A 76 -6.34 3.92 2.23
CA ILE A 76 -6.53 3.73 0.79
C ILE A 76 -7.97 4.11 0.38
N ASN A 77 -8.98 3.70 1.15
CA ASN A 77 -10.36 4.05 0.86
C ASN A 77 -10.65 5.55 0.97
N SER A 78 -9.97 6.28 1.86
CA SER A 78 -10.14 7.73 1.96
C SER A 78 -9.69 8.48 0.71
N LEU A 79 -8.88 7.86 -0.16
CA LEU A 79 -8.47 8.45 -1.44
C LEU A 79 -9.63 8.66 -2.42
N LYS A 80 -10.79 8.02 -2.20
CA LYS A 80 -11.99 8.17 -3.06
C LYS A 80 -12.51 9.60 -3.13
N THR A 81 -12.14 10.47 -2.18
CA THR A 81 -12.49 11.89 -2.20
C THR A 81 -11.66 12.71 -3.19
N ILE A 82 -10.54 12.14 -3.68
CA ILE A 82 -9.53 12.83 -4.49
C ILE A 82 -9.29 12.09 -5.82
N VAL A 83 -9.32 10.76 -5.79
CA VAL A 83 -9.15 9.85 -6.92
C VAL A 83 -10.50 9.25 -7.29
N LYS A 84 -10.72 8.95 -8.58
CA LYS A 84 -11.91 8.24 -9.08
C LYS A 84 -12.19 6.99 -8.22
N ALA A 85 -13.37 6.94 -7.61
CA ALA A 85 -13.72 5.87 -6.67
C ALA A 85 -13.64 4.46 -7.28
N ASP A 86 -13.90 4.34 -8.59
CA ASP A 86 -13.77 3.09 -9.35
C ASP A 86 -12.34 2.54 -9.35
N LEU A 87 -11.32 3.40 -9.50
CA LEU A 87 -9.91 2.99 -9.44
C LEU A 87 -9.55 2.45 -8.05
N ILE A 88 -9.97 3.16 -7.00
CA ILE A 88 -9.75 2.72 -5.62
C ILE A 88 -10.47 1.40 -5.35
N ASN A 89 -11.71 1.25 -5.82
CA ASN A 89 -12.48 0.03 -5.65
C ASN A 89 -11.82 -1.17 -6.35
N LYS A 90 -11.36 -0.99 -7.59
CA LYS A 90 -10.63 -2.02 -8.35
C LYS A 90 -9.34 -2.43 -7.64
N PHE A 91 -8.56 -1.46 -7.18
CA PHE A 91 -7.34 -1.73 -6.42
C PHE A 91 -7.63 -2.49 -5.11
N VAL A 92 -8.55 -1.99 -4.30
CA VAL A 92 -8.93 -2.64 -3.03
C VAL A 92 -9.50 -4.05 -3.26
N HIS A 93 -10.29 -4.24 -4.32
CA HIS A 93 -10.79 -5.55 -4.70
C HIS A 93 -9.65 -6.51 -5.03
N TRP A 94 -8.71 -6.10 -5.88
CA TRP A 94 -7.54 -6.89 -6.23
C TRP A 94 -6.70 -7.27 -5.00
N VAL A 95 -6.42 -6.34 -4.08
CA VAL A 95 -5.71 -6.67 -2.83
C VAL A 95 -6.47 -7.73 -2.02
N ARG A 96 -7.81 -7.62 -1.94
CA ARG A 96 -8.64 -8.56 -1.18
C ARG A 96 -8.70 -9.95 -1.79
N THR A 97 -8.72 -10.07 -3.12
CA THR A 97 -8.87 -11.36 -3.81
C THR A 97 -7.53 -12.06 -4.05
N THR A 98 -6.45 -11.29 -4.21
CA THR A 98 -5.15 -11.82 -4.64
C THR A 98 -4.15 -11.89 -3.49
N ILE A 99 -4.01 -10.79 -2.73
CA ILE A 99 -2.96 -10.64 -1.72
C ILE A 99 -3.43 -11.18 -0.37
N ARG A 100 -4.58 -10.70 0.12
CA ARG A 100 -5.09 -11.02 1.46
C ARG A 100 -5.17 -12.53 1.76
N PRO A 101 -5.62 -13.40 0.85
CA PRO A 101 -5.71 -14.84 1.13
C PRO A 101 -4.36 -15.49 1.47
N ILE A 102 -3.24 -14.97 0.97
CA ILE A 102 -1.90 -15.51 1.19
C ILE A 102 -1.50 -15.37 2.67
N PHE A 103 -1.84 -14.23 3.27
CA PHE A 103 -1.55 -13.95 4.68
C PHE A 103 -2.59 -14.54 5.64
N GLN A 104 -3.80 -14.84 5.16
CA GLN A 104 -4.83 -15.51 5.96
C GLN A 104 -4.58 -17.03 6.07
N ARG A 105 -4.00 -17.65 5.04
CA ARG A 105 -3.63 -19.08 5.08
C ARG A 105 -2.49 -19.40 6.05
N GLN A 106 -1.72 -18.40 6.48
CA GLN A 106 -0.63 -18.58 7.45
C GLN A 106 -1.10 -18.66 8.92
N TYR A 107 -2.40 -18.49 9.19
CA TYR A 107 -3.00 -18.54 10.53
C TYR A 107 -3.87 -19.79 10.78
N LEU A 108 -3.83 -20.80 9.90
CA LEU A 108 -4.52 -22.08 10.04
C LEU A 108 -3.54 -23.22 10.26
#